data_AF-A0A970QFL4-F1
#
_entry.id   AF-A0A970QFL4-F1
#
_cell.length_a   1.000
_cell.length_b   1.000
_cell.length_c   1.000
_cell.angle_alpha   90.00
_cell.angle_beta   90.00
_cell.angle_gamma   90.00
#
_symmetry.space_group_name_H-M   'P 1'
#
loop_
_entity.id
_entity.type
_entity.pdbx_description
1 polymer ?
#
loop_
_entity_poly.entity_id
_entity_poly.type
_entity_poly.pdbx_seq_one_letter_code
_entity_poly.pdbx_strand_id
1 'polypeptide(L)'
;RVYGKGAKFRLVPLGRTAQTKLRRWLEERMKWAGRDGALFIGPTGKRLSRTTVWRLVKRYAALANISQNVTPHMLRHSFATHLLDHGADLRAVQEMLGHADIGTTQIYTHVSTERLSQAHKAFHPRG
;
A
#
# COMPACT_ATOMS: atom_id res chain seq x y z
N ARG A 1 -6.62 4.14 -10.56
CA ARG A 1 -7.86 4.64 -9.90
C ARG A 1 -8.38 3.53 -9.00
N VAL A 2 -8.59 3.79 -7.70
CA VAL A 2 -9.05 2.79 -6.72
C VAL A 2 -10.34 3.27 -6.09
N TYR A 3 -11.37 2.44 -6.10
CA TYR A 3 -12.64 2.68 -5.40
C TYR A 3 -12.53 2.08 -3.99
N GLY A 4 -12.58 2.91 -2.96
CA GLY A 4 -12.69 2.48 -1.56
C GLY A 4 -14.15 2.29 -1.12
N LYS A 5 -14.36 1.72 0.08
CA LYS A 5 -15.68 1.66 0.74
C LYS A 5 -16.24 3.08 0.89
N GLY A 6 -17.45 3.33 0.36
CA GLY A 6 -18.11 4.64 0.40
C GLY A 6 -17.87 5.57 -0.80
N ALA A 7 -17.47 5.05 -1.97
CA ALA A 7 -17.28 5.80 -3.22
C ALA A 7 -16.25 6.95 -3.16
N LYS A 8 -15.39 6.98 -2.13
CA LYS A 8 -14.34 7.99 -1.99
C LYS A 8 -13.19 7.70 -2.95
N PHE A 9 -12.93 8.64 -3.86
CA PHE A 9 -11.79 8.64 -4.76
C PHE A 9 -10.48 8.85 -3.99
N ARG A 10 -9.42 8.16 -4.41
CA ARG A 10 -8.09 8.30 -3.81
C ARG A 10 -7.03 8.29 -4.90
N LEU A 11 -6.08 9.21 -4.78
CA LEU A 11 -4.85 9.22 -5.55
C LEU A 11 -3.77 8.59 -4.69
N VAL A 12 -3.10 7.57 -5.24
CA VAL A 12 -1.97 6.90 -4.59
C VAL A 12 -0.80 7.03 -5.54
N PRO A 13 0.33 7.63 -5.10
CA PRO A 13 1.51 7.72 -5.94
C PRO A 13 2.04 6.32 -6.24
N LEU A 14 2.38 6.07 -7.51
CA LEU A 14 2.99 4.83 -7.94
C LEU A 14 4.49 5.05 -8.15
N GLY A 15 5.33 4.27 -7.47
CA GLY A 15 6.77 4.31 -7.68
C GLY A 15 7.15 3.94 -9.13
N ARG A 16 8.29 4.46 -9.61
CA ARG A 16 8.77 4.27 -11.00
C ARG A 16 8.81 2.79 -11.40
N THR A 17 9.32 1.92 -10.54
CA THR A 17 9.36 0.47 -10.77
C THR A 17 7.97 -0.11 -10.99
N ALA A 18 6.99 0.27 -10.17
CA ALA A 18 5.61 -0.19 -10.30
C ALA A 18 4.97 0.30 -11.61
N GLN A 19 5.23 1.56 -12.02
CA GLN A 19 4.76 2.09 -13.30
C GLN A 19 5.34 1.32 -14.49
N THR A 20 6.64 1.01 -14.48
CA THR A 20 7.29 0.24 -15.55
C THR A 20 6.73 -1.17 -15.64
N LYS A 21 6.56 -1.87 -14.51
CA LYS A 21 5.95 -3.20 -14.50
C LYS A 21 4.49 -3.17 -14.93
N LEU A 22 3.75 -2.13 -14.54
CA LEU A 22 2.35 -1.97 -14.93
C LEU A 22 2.20 -1.73 -16.43
N ARG A 23 3.06 -0.91 -17.04
CA ARG A 23 3.05 -0.69 -18.51
C ARG A 23 3.26 -2.00 -19.28
N ARG A 24 4.29 -2.77 -18.90
CA ARG A 24 4.54 -4.10 -19.49
C ARG A 24 3.34 -5.04 -19.29
N TRP A 25 2.72 -5.01 -18.11
CA TRP A 25 1.51 -5.81 -17.87
C TRP A 25 0.34 -5.37 -18.76
N LEU A 26 0.16 -4.08 -19.00
CA LEU A 26 -0.92 -3.58 -19.86
C LEU A 26 -0.75 -4.06 -21.31
N GLU A 27 0.47 -4.08 -21.85
CA GLU A 27 0.76 -4.63 -23.17
C GLU A 27 0.34 -6.10 -23.28
N GLU A 28 0.69 -6.91 -22.29
CA GLU A 28 0.28 -8.32 -22.24
C GLU A 28 -1.21 -8.48 -22.00
N ARG A 29 -1.80 -7.67 -21.11
CA ARG A 29 -3.23 -7.68 -20.85
C ARG A 29 -3.98 -7.48 -22.15
N MET A 30 -3.67 -6.45 -22.95
CA MET A 30 -4.48 -6.12 -24.14
C MET A 30 -4.74 -7.30 -25.11
N LYS A 31 -3.90 -8.35 -25.06
CA LYS A 31 -4.08 -9.61 -25.81
C LYS A 31 -5.23 -10.49 -25.30
N TRP A 32 -5.73 -10.24 -24.09
CA TRP A 32 -6.78 -11.00 -23.42
C TRP A 32 -8.13 -10.28 -23.51
N ALA A 33 -9.10 -10.91 -24.17
CA ALA A 33 -10.49 -10.47 -24.19
C ALA A 33 -11.16 -10.73 -22.81
N GLY A 34 -11.15 -9.73 -21.93
CA GLY A 34 -11.79 -9.80 -20.61
C GLY A 34 -13.16 -9.11 -20.59
N ARG A 35 -14.19 -9.79 -20.09
CA ARG A 35 -15.58 -9.28 -20.10
C ARG A 35 -15.85 -8.14 -19.10
N ASP A 36 -15.06 -8.01 -18.05
CA ASP A 36 -15.34 -7.11 -16.91
C ASP A 36 -14.39 -5.92 -16.78
N GLY A 37 -13.49 -5.72 -17.76
CA GLY A 37 -12.54 -4.60 -17.77
C GLY A 37 -11.56 -4.56 -16.57
N ALA A 38 -11.43 -5.62 -15.77
CA ALA A 38 -10.60 -5.60 -14.57
C ALA A 38 -9.11 -5.44 -14.91
N LEU A 39 -8.38 -4.50 -14.29
CA LEU A 39 -6.95 -4.27 -14.60
C LEU A 39 -6.08 -5.53 -14.47
N PHE A 40 -6.29 -6.32 -13.41
CA PHE A 40 -5.56 -7.56 -13.17
C PHE A 40 -6.48 -8.77 -13.36
N ILE A 41 -6.04 -9.70 -14.20
CA ILE A 41 -6.75 -10.93 -14.56
C ILE A 41 -5.86 -12.15 -14.32
N GLY A 42 -6.49 -13.29 -14.10
CA GLY A 42 -5.81 -14.58 -14.06
C GLY A 42 -5.69 -15.23 -15.45
N PRO A 43 -5.12 -16.45 -15.53
CA PRO A 43 -4.89 -17.17 -16.78
C PRO A 43 -6.17 -17.56 -17.56
N THR A 44 -7.35 -17.35 -16.98
CA THR A 44 -8.65 -17.60 -17.64
C THR A 44 -9.30 -16.31 -18.14
N GLY A 45 -8.58 -15.17 -18.13
CA GLY A 45 -9.12 -13.87 -18.51
C GLY A 45 -10.07 -13.23 -17.48
N LYS A 46 -10.37 -13.93 -16.38
CA LYS A 46 -11.24 -13.43 -15.30
C LYS A 46 -10.45 -12.60 -14.29
N ARG A 47 -11.13 -11.66 -13.63
CA ARG A 47 -10.60 -10.87 -12.51
C ARG A 47 -9.91 -11.74 -11.46
N LEU A 48 -8.77 -11.27 -10.96
CA LEU A 48 -8.11 -11.92 -9.82
C LEU A 48 -8.96 -11.83 -8.56
N SER A 49 -9.13 -12.96 -7.89
CA SER A 49 -9.77 -13.01 -6.58
C SER A 49 -8.84 -12.49 -5.47
N ARG A 50 -9.42 -12.03 -4.35
CA ARG A 50 -8.68 -11.68 -3.13
C ARG A 50 -7.78 -12.84 -2.67
N THR A 51 -8.30 -14.07 -2.70
CA THR A 51 -7.58 -15.28 -2.29
C THR A 51 -6.37 -15.54 -3.18
N THR A 52 -6.49 -15.29 -4.49
CA THR A 52 -5.38 -15.41 -5.44
C THR A 52 -4.27 -14.41 -5.11
N VAL A 53 -4.62 -13.14 -4.87
CA VAL A 53 -3.64 -12.10 -4.48
C VAL A 53 -2.91 -12.49 -3.20
N TRP A 54 -3.63 -12.98 -2.19
CA TRP A 54 -3.03 -13.42 -0.93
C TRP A 54 -2.04 -14.58 -1.13
N ARG A 55 -2.40 -15.57 -1.96
CA ARG A 55 -1.53 -16.69 -2.32
C ARG A 55 -0.28 -16.22 -3.09
N LEU A 56 -0.44 -15.26 -4.01
CA LEU A 56 0.69 -14.69 -4.75
C LEU A 56 1.66 -13.98 -3.81
N VAL A 57 1.17 -13.16 -2.88
CA VAL A 57 2.02 -12.48 -1.88
C VAL A 57 2.83 -13.49 -1.08
N LYS A 58 2.18 -14.55 -0.58
CA LYS A 58 2.88 -15.62 0.14
C LYS A 58 3.94 -16.32 -0.70
N ARG A 59 3.59 -16.67 -1.94
CA ARG A 59 4.52 -17.31 -2.88
C ARG A 59 5.76 -16.45 -3.11
N TYR A 60 5.59 -15.16 -3.37
CA TYR A 60 6.73 -14.27 -3.63
C TYR A 60 7.55 -13.97 -2.39
N ALA A 61 6.94 -13.93 -1.20
CA ALA A 61 7.68 -13.83 0.06
C ALA A 61 8.60 -15.05 0.27
N ALA A 62 8.09 -16.26 0.02
CA ALA A 62 8.88 -17.49 0.09
C ALA A 62 10.03 -17.49 -0.95
N LEU A 63 9.75 -17.08 -2.20
CA LEU A 63 10.79 -16.96 -3.24
C LEU A 63 11.85 -15.91 -2.91
N ALA A 64 11.51 -14.90 -2.11
CA ALA A 64 12.44 -13.89 -1.63
C ALA A 64 13.17 -14.30 -0.33
N ASN A 65 13.02 -15.56 0.11
CA ASN A 65 13.56 -16.08 1.38
C ASN A 65 13.13 -15.28 2.62
N ILE A 66 11.94 -14.68 2.60
CA ILE A 66 11.36 -14.02 3.76
C ILE A 66 10.67 -15.08 4.61
N SER A 67 11.25 -15.38 5.77
CA SER A 67 10.74 -16.38 6.72
C SER A 67 9.45 -15.95 7.43
N GLN A 68 9.19 -14.64 7.49
CA GLN A 68 7.97 -14.10 8.09
C GLN A 68 6.74 -14.39 7.20
N ASN A 69 5.58 -14.63 7.84
CA ASN A 69 4.31 -14.78 7.15
C ASN A 69 3.81 -13.44 6.56
N VAL A 70 4.26 -13.09 5.35
CA VAL A 70 3.87 -11.84 4.68
C VAL A 70 2.43 -11.92 4.16
N THR A 71 1.65 -10.88 4.43
CA THR A 71 0.28 -10.71 3.94
C THR A 71 0.11 -9.37 3.21
N PRO A 72 -0.94 -9.21 2.36
CA PRO A 72 -1.24 -7.92 1.74
C PRO A 72 -1.43 -6.76 2.73
N HIS A 73 -1.98 -7.04 3.92
CA HIS A 73 -2.14 -6.02 4.98
C HIS A 73 -0.79 -5.59 5.56
N MET A 74 0.16 -6.51 5.71
CA MET A 74 1.51 -6.18 6.14
C MET A 74 2.25 -5.33 5.12
N LEU A 75 2.17 -5.65 3.83
CA LEU A 75 2.77 -4.83 2.77
C LEU A 75 2.26 -3.39 2.81
N ARG A 76 0.95 -3.22 3.04
CA ARG A 76 0.32 -1.91 3.21
C ARG A 76 0.84 -1.18 4.46
N HIS A 77 0.98 -1.88 5.58
CA HIS A 77 1.52 -1.29 6.80
C HIS A 77 2.99 -0.87 6.62
N SER A 78 3.81 -1.73 6.01
CA SER A 78 5.20 -1.40 5.67
C SER A 78 5.30 -0.16 4.78
N PHE A 79 4.40 0.00 3.79
CA PHE A 79 4.33 1.21 2.98
C PHE A 79 3.98 2.45 3.81
N ALA A 80 3.00 2.35 4.72
CA ALA A 80 2.60 3.43 5.62
C ALA A 80 3.77 3.88 6.49
N THR A 81 4.40 2.93 7.18
CA THR A 81 5.53 3.16 8.08
C THR A 81 6.71 3.73 7.31
N HIS A 82 7.04 3.18 6.14
CA HIS A 82 8.11 3.71 5.29
C HIS A 82 7.88 5.18 4.92
N LEU A 83 6.66 5.57 4.53
CA LEU A 83 6.39 6.98 4.23
C LEU A 83 6.53 7.88 5.46
N LEU A 84 5.96 7.47 6.59
CA LEU A 84 6.07 8.24 7.83
C LEU A 84 7.53 8.40 8.25
N ASP A 85 8.34 7.33 8.14
CA ASP A 85 9.76 7.32 8.48
C ASP A 85 10.60 8.28 7.67
N HIS A 86 10.15 8.63 6.47
CA HIS A 86 10.79 9.61 5.60
C HIS A 86 10.09 10.98 5.65
N GLY A 87 9.35 11.26 6.73
CA GLY A 87 8.77 12.57 7.01
C GLY A 87 7.48 12.88 6.26
N ALA A 88 6.81 11.88 5.68
CA ALA A 88 5.51 12.10 5.07
C ALA A 88 4.48 12.49 6.14
N ASP A 89 3.63 13.45 5.79
CA ASP A 89 2.53 13.89 6.65
C ASP A 89 1.55 12.74 6.92
N LEU A 90 1.17 12.56 8.20
CA LEU A 90 0.31 11.47 8.64
C LEU A 90 -1.07 11.51 7.95
N ARG A 91 -1.62 12.71 7.77
CA ARG A 91 -2.92 12.88 7.12
C ARG A 91 -2.86 12.53 5.64
N ALA A 92 -1.78 12.92 4.96
CA ALA A 92 -1.52 12.50 3.58
C ALA A 92 -1.38 10.97 3.45
N VAL A 93 -0.67 10.31 4.37
CA VAL A 93 -0.55 8.84 4.39
C VAL A 93 -1.92 8.16 4.63
N GLN A 94 -2.74 8.70 5.53
CA GLN A 94 -4.09 8.19 5.80
C GLN A 94 -5.04 8.31 4.60
N GLU A 95 -4.99 9.44 3.90
CA GLU A 95 -5.77 9.70 2.68
C GLU A 95 -5.38 8.73 1.57
N MET A 96 -4.08 8.51 1.35
CA MET A 96 -3.58 7.52 0.38
C MET A 96 -4.02 6.11 0.73
N LEU A 97 -4.01 5.76 2.03
CA LEU A 97 -4.25 4.39 2.44
C LEU A 97 -5.72 4.01 2.32
N GLY A 98 -6.68 4.72 2.88
CA GLY A 98 -8.06 4.23 2.78
C GLY A 98 -8.94 4.32 4.01
N HIS A 99 -8.42 4.79 5.14
CA HIS A 99 -9.12 4.63 6.41
C HIS A 99 -10.29 5.63 6.45
N ALA A 100 -11.51 5.09 6.45
CA ALA A 100 -12.74 5.82 6.76
C ALA A 100 -13.16 5.63 8.23
N ASP A 101 -12.43 4.79 8.98
CA ASP A 101 -12.74 4.42 10.36
C ASP A 101 -11.51 4.64 11.25
N ILE A 102 -11.70 5.40 12.34
CA ILE A 102 -10.68 6.01 13.20
C ILE A 102 -9.98 4.99 14.15
N GLY A 103 -10.40 3.72 14.16
CA GLY A 103 -9.90 2.71 15.10
C GLY A 103 -8.49 2.14 14.88
N THR A 104 -7.82 2.42 13.75
CA THR A 104 -6.43 1.95 13.48
C THR A 104 -5.39 3.07 13.50
N THR A 105 -5.79 4.27 13.91
CA THR A 105 -4.93 5.46 13.98
C THR A 105 -4.02 5.47 15.22
N GLN A 106 -4.41 4.78 16.30
CA GLN A 106 -3.69 4.82 17.57
C GLN A 106 -2.25 4.26 17.50
N ILE A 107 -1.99 3.33 16.58
CA ILE A 107 -0.63 2.79 16.37
C ILE A 107 0.29 3.83 15.72
N TYR A 108 -0.26 4.73 14.88
CA TYR A 108 0.50 5.77 14.20
C TYR A 108 0.72 7.02 15.07
N THR A 109 -0.10 7.21 16.12
CA THR A 109 0.08 8.28 17.10
C THR A 109 1.35 8.07 17.93
N HIS A 110 1.68 6.83 18.28
CA HIS A 110 2.88 6.54 19.08
C HIS A 110 4.17 7.01 18.39
N VAL A 111 4.33 6.66 17.11
CA VAL A 111 5.47 7.09 16.28
C VAL A 111 5.54 8.62 16.15
N SER A 112 4.39 9.30 16.14
CA SER A 112 4.34 10.77 16.13
C SER A 112 4.81 11.38 17.45
N THR A 113 4.47 10.80 18.61
CA THR A 113 4.93 11.29 19.92
C THR A 113 6.42 11.11 20.13
N GLU A 114 7.01 10.01 19.67
CA GLU A 114 8.47 9.82 19.74
C GLU A 114 9.20 10.82 18.83
N ARG A 115 8.68 11.09 17.62
CA ARG A 115 9.25 12.10 16.71
C ARG A 115 9.06 13.53 17.20
N LEU A 116 7.89 13.86 17.73
CA LEU A 116 7.62 15.18 18.30
C LEU A 116 8.53 15.45 19.50
N SER A 117 8.74 14.44 20.35
CA SER A 117 9.69 14.49 21.46
C SER A 117 11.13 14.67 20.98
N GLN A 118 11.56 13.97 19.93
CA GLN A 118 12.90 14.15 19.35
C GLN A 118 13.07 15.51 18.67
N ALA A 119 12.09 15.99 17.92
CA ALA A 119 12.13 17.30 17.28
C ALA A 119 12.10 18.44 18.33
N HIS A 120 11.31 18.30 19.39
CA HIS A 120 11.34 19.19 20.53
C HIS A 120 12.74 19.20 21.17
N LYS A 121 13.32 18.05 21.50
CA LYS A 121 14.68 18.00 22.06
C LYS A 121 15.75 18.60 21.15
N ALA A 122 15.62 18.45 19.83
CA ALA A 122 16.62 18.92 18.87
C ALA A 122 16.54 20.43 18.59
N PHE A 123 15.36 21.05 18.71
CA PHE A 123 15.14 22.43 18.27
C PHE A 123 14.50 23.35 19.33
N HIS A 124 14.12 22.83 20.50
CA HIS A 124 13.55 23.65 21.56
C HIS A 124 14.67 24.31 22.39
N PRO A 125 14.69 25.65 22.53
CA PRO A 125 15.83 26.39 23.07
C PRO A 125 16.12 26.16 24.57
N ARG A 126 15.38 25.27 25.24
CA ARG A 126 15.60 24.90 26.65
C ARG A 126 15.51 23.40 26.96
N GLY A 127 15.40 22.52 25.95
CA GLY A 127 15.18 21.08 26.15
C GLY A 127 13.72 20.73 26.44
#